data_AF-A0A5B7HJK4-F1
#
_entry.id   AF-A0A5B7HJK4-F1
#
_cell.length_a   1.000
_cell.length_b   1.000
_cell.length_c   1.000
_cell.angle_alpha   90.00
_cell.angle_beta   90.00
_cell.angle_gamma   90.00
#
_symmetry.space_group_name_H-M   'P 1'
#
loop_
_entity.id
_entity.type
_entity.pdbx_description
1 polymer ?
#
loop_
_entity_poly.entity_id
_entity_poly.type
_entity_poly.pdbx_seq_one_letter_code
_entity_poly.pdbx_strand_id
1 'polypeptide(L)' 'MILKKTARRRDIKKYDFPNRSIEIWNNLDETVDETRNIHEFKAKLDDYRYGDRTA' A
#
# COMPACT_ATOMS: atom_id res chain seq x y z
N MET A 1 6.44 6.87 -1.97
CA MET A 1 5.72 7.87 -1.16
C MET A 1 5.68 7.42 0.31
N ILE A 2 6.10 8.24 1.28
CA ILE A 2 6.05 7.87 2.71
C ILE A 2 4.80 8.45 3.37
N LEU A 3 3.85 7.60 3.71
CA LEU A 3 2.64 7.97 4.45
C LEU A 3 2.97 8.18 5.93
N LYS A 4 2.63 9.37 6.43
CA LYS A 4 2.83 9.73 7.85
C LYS A 4 1.76 9.09 8.72
N LYS A 5 2.19 8.31 9.70
CA LYS A 5 1.31 7.79 10.75
C LYS A 5 0.85 8.96 11.62
N THR A 6 -0.46 9.17 11.71
CA THR A 6 -1.03 10.15 12.64
C THR A 6 -1.22 9.51 14.01
N ALA A 7 -0.99 10.29 15.07
CA ALA A 7 -1.26 9.86 16.44
C ALA A 7 -2.77 9.58 16.54
N ARG A 8 -3.14 8.31 16.81
CA ARG A 8 -4.54 7.88 16.88
C ARG A 8 -5.32 8.82 17.80
N ARG A 9 -6.19 9.67 17.23
CA ARG A 9 -7.38 10.12 17.96
C ARG A 9 -8.41 9.01 17.81
N ARG A 10 -9.08 8.61 18.89
CA ARG A 10 -10.12 7.56 18.83
C ARG A 10 -11.27 7.94 17.87
N ASP A 11 -11.35 9.21 17.50
CA ASP A 11 -12.28 9.81 16.54
C ASP A 11 -11.80 9.68 15.09
N ILE A 12 -11.21 8.54 14.72
CA ILE A 12 -10.84 8.24 13.33
C ILE A 12 -12.13 8.29 12.52
N LYS A 13 -12.28 9.29 11.64
CA LYS A 13 -13.44 9.41 10.77
C LYS A 13 -13.50 8.15 9.91
N LYS A 14 -14.70 7.70 9.55
CA LYS A 14 -14.99 6.53 8.70
C LYS A 14 -14.15 6.44 7.40
N TYR A 15 -13.51 7.54 7.00
CA TYR A 15 -12.73 7.68 5.77
C TYR A 15 -11.21 7.80 5.97
N ASP A 16 -10.70 7.71 7.20
CA ASP A 16 -9.26 7.71 7.44
C ASP A 16 -8.66 6.31 7.22
N PHE A 17 -7.46 6.28 6.66
CA PHE A 17 -6.73 5.04 6.46
C PHE A 17 -6.30 4.45 7.82
N PRO A 18 -6.60 3.17 8.10
CA PRO A 18 -6.09 2.52 9.29
C PRO A 18 -4.56 2.62 9.35
N ASN A 19 -4.01 2.84 10.54
CA ASN A 19 -2.55 2.86 10.74
C ASN A 19 -1.88 1.58 10.22
N ARG A 20 -2.58 0.44 10.28
CA ARG A 20 -2.11 -0.83 9.71
C ARG A 20 -1.96 -0.77 8.19
N SER A 21 -2.85 -0.08 7.50
CA SER A 21 -2.75 0.14 6.06
C SER A 21 -1.55 1.03 5.73
N ILE A 22 -1.32 2.10 6.49
CA ILE A 22 -0.15 3.00 6.33
C ILE A 22 1.17 2.22 6.45
N GLU A 23 1.26 1.33 7.44
CA GLU A 23 2.45 0.47 7.61
C GLU A 23 2.65 -0.48 6.44
N ILE A 24 1.59 -1.07 5.90
CA ILE A 24 1.69 -1.94 4.72
C ILE A 24 2.14 -1.14 3.50
N TRP A 25 1.55 0.03 3.26
CA TRP A 25 1.91 0.91 2.14
C TRP A 25 3.38 1.36 2.20
N ASN A 26 3.88 1.75 3.37
CA ASN A 26 5.28 2.16 3.54
C ASN A 26 6.29 1.01 3.37
N ASN A 27 5.84 -0.24 3.43
CA ASN A 27 6.67 -1.43 3.22
C ASN A 27 6.51 -2.01 1.79
N LEU A 28 5.79 -1.32 0.90
CA LEU A 28 5.79 -1.67 -0.52
C LEU A 28 7.06 -1.17 -1.18
N ASP A 29 7.48 -1.88 -2.22
CA ASP A 29 8.59 -1.46 -3.06
C ASP A 29 8.23 -0.18 -3.84
N GLU A 30 9.21 0.71 -3.99
CA GLU A 30 9.01 2.01 -4.66
C GLU A 30 8.55 1.84 -6.12
N THR A 31 8.97 0.76 -6.78
CA THR A 31 8.53 0.46 -8.16
C THR A 31 7.06 0.05 -8.26
N VAL A 32 6.47 -0.44 -7.16
CA VAL A 32 5.02 -0.72 -7.08
C VAL A 32 4.28 0.60 -6.91
N ASP A 33 4.75 1.46 -6.00
CA ASP A 33 4.11 2.74 -5.64
C ASP A 33 4.16 3.79 -6.78
N GLU A 34 5.22 3.81 -7.59
CA GLU A 34 5.37 4.77 -8.70
C GLU A 34 4.49 4.46 -9.94
N THR A 35 3.75 3.36 -9.92
CA THR A 35 2.97 2.92 -11.07
C THR A 35 1.75 3.82 -11.29
N ARG A 36 1.70 4.50 -12.44
CA ARG A 36 0.62 5.44 -12.79
C ARG A 36 -0.70 4.75 -13.19
N ASN A 37 -0.66 3.47 -13.54
CA ASN A 37 -1.82 2.70 -13.97
C ASN A 37 -2.25 1.70 -12.88
N ILE A 38 -3.55 1.71 -12.54
CA ILE A 38 -4.12 0.84 -11.50
C ILE A 38 -4.01 -0.65 -11.84
N HIS A 39 -4.05 -1.01 -13.13
CA HIS A 39 -3.92 -2.38 -13.59
C HIS A 39 -2.50 -2.90 -13.39
N GLU A 40 -1.51 -2.09 -13.75
CA GLU A 40 -0.08 -2.42 -13.55
C GLU A 40 0.28 -2.42 -12.06
N PHE A 41 -0.26 -1.48 -11.28
CA PHE A 41 -0.11 -1.47 -9.83
C PHE A 41 -0.60 -2.80 -9.22
N LYS A 42 -1.79 -3.26 -9.65
CA LYS A 42 -2.36 -4.52 -9.17
C LYS A 42 -1.48 -5.72 -9.55
N ALA A 43 -0.99 -5.78 -10.79
CA ALA A 43 -0.12 -6.86 -11.23
C ALA A 43 1.17 -6.93 -10.40
N LYS A 44 1.88 -5.81 -10.25
CA LYS A 44 3.10 -5.74 -9.44
C LYS A 44 2.85 -6.03 -7.96
N LEU A 45 1.72 -5.60 -7.41
CA LEU A 45 1.33 -5.91 -6.03
C LEU A 45 1.05 -7.41 -5.86
N ASP A 46 0.39 -8.05 -6.82
CA ASP A 46 0.14 -9.49 -6.79
C ASP A 46 1.46 -10.27 -6.89
N ASP A 47 2.39 -9.86 -7.77
CA ASP A 47 3.74 -10.46 -7.86
C ASP A 47 4.54 -10.26 -6.56
N TYR A 48 4.50 -9.07 -5.96
CA TYR A 48 5.15 -8.80 -4.67
C TYR A 48 4.60 -9.70 -3.54
N ARG A 49 3.30 -9.99 -3.54
CA ARG A 49 2.64 -10.74 -2.45
C ARG A 49 2.71 -12.25 -2.61
N TYR A 50 2.77 -12.75 -3.84
CA TYR A 50 2.66 -14.18 -4.12
C TYR A 50 3.87 -14.77 -4.86
N GLY A 51 4.85 -13.93 -5.22
CA GLY A 51 5.92 -14.28 -6.14
C GLY A 51 5.44 -14.28 -7.59
N ASP A 52 6.38 -14.31 -8.52
CA ASP A 52 6.12 -14.43 -9.96
C ASP A 52 5.29 -15.70 -10.19
N ARG A 53 3.98 -15.53 -10.48
CA ARG A 53 3.06 -16.67 -10.70
C ARG A 53 3.26 -17.33 -12.07
N THR A 54 4.28 -16.90 -12.82
CA THR A 54 4.83 -17.56 -14.00
C THR A 54 5.67 -18.78 -13.59
N ALA A 55 4.98 -19.81 -13.10
CA ALA A 55 5.47 -21.18 -13.03
C ALA A 55 4.47 -22.10 -13.75
#